data_AF-A0A7Z9JET5-F1
#
_entry.id   AF-A0A7Z9JET5-F1
#
_cell.length_a   1.000
_cell.length_b   1.000
_cell.length_c   1.000
_cell.angle_alpha   90.00
_cell.angle_beta   90.00
_cell.angle_gamma   90.00
#
_symmetry.space_group_name_H-M   'P 1'
#
loop_
_entity.id
_entity.type
_entity.pdbx_description
1 polymer ?
#
loop_
_entity_poly.entity_id
_entity_poly.type
_entity_poly.pdbx_seq_one_letter_code
_entity_poly.pdbx_strand_id
1 'polypeptide(L)'
;MLILLESGVTPTTKQIERLQIDLDDPLLGLMVRAGKVNADVDTVVLEDAQALTELVERGHRASSDWAFRVVKDRLSDPLAEPFYKSLATIPESSTSRRKAVAVKAFVRLITLSPDAAWSILRNAKDDSDQQQLLLLAMLQIADEGIVEEASKLRRIGLNKSDIMTLLLVARGSSPLQENDQEYLGIIAAGGGHLSPALETQAAWLYLKRLGLAEKALAAVRPQ
;
A
#
# COMPACT_ATOMS: atom_id res chain seq x y z
N MET A 1 15.76 -1.36 -23.47
CA MET A 1 15.87 -0.22 -22.53
C MET A 1 15.86 -0.66 -21.07
N LEU A 2 14.93 -1.51 -20.62
CA LEU A 2 14.97 -2.14 -19.28
C LEU A 2 16.25 -2.95 -19.00
N ILE A 3 16.84 -3.52 -20.05
CA ILE A 3 18.15 -4.19 -20.00
C ILE A 3 19.23 -3.27 -19.40
N LEU A 4 19.20 -1.96 -19.66
CA LEU A 4 20.16 -1.02 -19.06
C LEU A 4 19.97 -0.93 -17.55
N LEU A 5 18.72 -0.80 -17.09
CA LEU A 5 18.38 -0.75 -15.67
C LEU A 5 18.68 -2.07 -14.94
N GLU A 6 18.45 -3.21 -15.59
CA GLU A 6 18.69 -4.54 -15.00
C GLU A 6 20.16 -4.97 -15.02
N SER A 7 20.95 -4.47 -15.96
CA SER A 7 22.35 -4.89 -16.13
C SER A 7 23.26 -4.58 -14.94
N GLY A 8 22.83 -3.71 -14.01
CA GLY A 8 23.70 -3.19 -12.95
C GLY A 8 24.82 -2.28 -13.47
N VAL A 9 24.84 -2.02 -14.78
CA VAL A 9 25.84 -1.17 -15.43
C VAL A 9 25.26 0.22 -15.56
N THR A 10 25.80 1.16 -14.78
CA THR A 10 25.63 2.58 -15.08
C THR A 10 26.48 2.95 -16.28
N PRO A 11 25.89 3.56 -17.33
CA PRO A 11 26.69 4.05 -18.44
C PRO A 11 27.62 5.16 -17.92
N THR A 12 28.92 4.98 -18.14
CA THR A 12 29.95 5.99 -17.88
C THR A 12 29.71 7.24 -18.74
N THR A 13 30.28 8.39 -18.35
CA THR A 13 30.20 9.64 -19.13
C THR A 13 30.56 9.43 -20.60
N LYS A 14 31.62 8.66 -20.87
CA LYS A 14 32.03 8.30 -22.24
C LYS A 14 30.97 7.50 -23.00
N GLN A 15 30.23 6.62 -22.32
CA GLN A 15 29.16 5.84 -22.93
C GLN A 15 27.90 6.68 -23.16
N ILE A 16 27.58 7.59 -22.24
CA ILE A 16 26.48 8.56 -22.37
C ILE A 16 26.72 9.45 -23.59
N GLU A 17 27.92 10.03 -23.70
CA GLU A 17 28.33 10.86 -24.85
C GLU A 17 28.30 10.06 -26.16
N ARG A 18 28.83 8.82 -26.17
CA ARG A 18 28.84 7.97 -27.36
C ARG A 18 27.45 7.57 -27.82
N LEU A 19 26.52 7.35 -26.87
CA LEU A 19 25.13 7.00 -27.15
C LEU A 19 24.26 8.24 -27.41
N GLN A 20 24.82 9.45 -27.35
CA GLN A 20 24.10 10.72 -27.49
C GLN A 20 22.88 10.79 -26.57
N ILE A 21 23.00 10.25 -25.35
CA ILE A 21 21.94 10.34 -24.36
C ILE A 21 21.97 11.75 -23.79
N ASP A 22 20.93 12.52 -24.08
CA ASP A 22 20.68 13.77 -23.40
C ASP A 22 20.28 13.49 -21.94
N LEU A 23 21.06 14.01 -20.99
CA LEU A 23 20.79 13.84 -19.55
C LEU A 23 19.63 14.70 -19.07
N ASP A 24 19.29 15.74 -19.83
CA ASP A 24 18.10 16.55 -19.62
C ASP A 24 16.86 15.91 -20.28
N ASP A 25 17.03 14.79 -21.02
CA ASP A 25 15.91 14.02 -21.53
C ASP A 25 15.04 13.48 -20.38
N PRO A 26 13.72 13.70 -20.42
CA PRO A 26 12.80 13.38 -19.33
C PRO A 26 12.66 11.89 -19.05
N LEU A 27 13.14 11.01 -19.93
CA LEU A 27 13.08 9.56 -19.78
C LEU A 27 14.48 8.93 -19.75
N LEU A 28 15.33 9.21 -20.75
CA LEU A 28 16.65 8.60 -20.86
C LEU A 28 17.60 9.10 -19.77
N GLY A 29 17.65 10.41 -19.53
CA GLY A 29 18.40 10.99 -18.42
C GLY A 29 17.91 10.47 -17.06
N LEU A 30 16.58 10.33 -16.91
CA LEU A 30 15.96 9.75 -15.73
C LEU A 30 16.35 8.29 -15.50
N MET A 31 16.36 7.47 -16.55
CA MET A 31 16.78 6.06 -16.48
C MET A 31 18.26 5.92 -16.13
N VAL A 32 19.12 6.79 -16.65
CA VAL A 32 20.56 6.80 -16.29
C VAL A 32 20.74 7.14 -14.82
N ARG A 33 20.04 8.16 -14.31
CA ARG A 33 20.08 8.55 -12.89
C ARG A 33 19.55 7.42 -11.99
N ALA A 34 18.37 6.89 -12.29
CA ALA A 34 17.79 5.78 -11.53
C ALA A 34 18.69 4.53 -11.54
N GLY A 35 19.38 4.26 -12.65
CA GLY A 35 20.31 3.15 -12.79
C GLY A 35 21.51 3.18 -11.83
N LYS A 36 21.90 4.35 -11.31
CA LYS A 36 22.99 4.50 -10.33
C LYS A 36 22.79 3.68 -9.07
N VAL A 37 21.54 3.55 -8.64
CA VAL A 37 21.16 2.76 -7.46
C VAL A 37 21.54 1.27 -7.59
N ASN A 38 21.76 0.78 -8.81
CA ASN A 38 22.14 -0.60 -9.06
C ASN A 38 23.66 -0.82 -9.21
N ALA A 39 24.46 0.26 -9.28
CA ALA A 39 25.90 0.17 -9.57
C ALA A 39 26.78 0.13 -8.31
N ASP A 40 26.53 1.01 -7.33
CA ASP A 40 27.30 1.05 -6.08
C ASP A 40 26.43 1.63 -4.95
N VAL A 41 25.95 0.75 -4.06
CA VAL A 41 24.99 1.08 -2.98
C VAL A 41 25.57 2.08 -1.98
N ASP A 42 26.89 2.06 -1.77
CA ASP A 42 27.57 2.91 -0.78
C ASP A 42 27.66 4.38 -1.23
N THR A 43 27.37 4.65 -2.51
CA THR A 43 27.41 5.99 -3.11
C THR A 43 26.03 6.57 -3.39
N VAL A 44 24.96 5.83 -3.09
CA VAL A 44 23.60 6.25 -3.40
C VAL A 44 23.17 7.41 -2.51
N VAL A 45 22.79 8.52 -3.14
CA VAL A 45 22.29 9.72 -2.46
C VAL A 45 20.78 9.87 -2.62
N LEU A 46 20.20 10.82 -1.89
CA LEU A 46 18.75 11.05 -1.89
C LEU A 46 18.22 11.42 -3.28
N GLU A 47 19.00 12.14 -4.09
CA GLU A 47 18.67 12.53 -5.46
C GLU A 47 18.49 11.31 -6.38
N ASP A 48 19.27 10.25 -6.17
CA ASP A 48 19.14 9.00 -6.95
C ASP A 48 17.86 8.25 -6.56
N ALA A 49 17.47 8.29 -5.28
CA ALA A 49 16.18 7.75 -4.81
C ALA A 49 14.98 8.58 -5.32
N GLN A 50 15.14 9.91 -5.49
CA GLN A 50 14.14 10.77 -6.12
C GLN A 50 13.94 10.41 -7.60
N ALA A 51 15.02 10.12 -8.33
CA ALA A 51 14.92 9.66 -9.73
C ALA A 51 14.10 8.37 -9.86
N LEU A 52 14.18 7.46 -8.88
CA LEU A 52 13.31 6.26 -8.85
C LEU A 52 11.84 6.61 -8.66
N THR A 53 11.53 7.61 -7.82
CA THR A 53 10.17 8.10 -7.62
C THR A 53 9.60 8.67 -8.92
N GLU A 54 10.32 9.59 -9.55
CA GLU A 54 9.92 10.20 -10.83
C GLU A 54 9.70 9.13 -11.91
N LEU A 55 10.56 8.09 -11.95
CA LEU A 55 10.43 7.00 -12.92
C LEU A 55 9.13 6.21 -12.73
N VAL A 56 8.71 6.00 -11.48
CA VAL A 56 7.42 5.37 -11.17
C VAL A 56 6.25 6.27 -11.58
N GLU A 57 6.36 7.57 -11.35
CA GLU A 57 5.31 8.55 -11.67
C GLU A 57 5.04 8.68 -13.17
N ARG A 58 6.04 8.39 -14.03
CA ARG A 58 5.81 8.24 -15.49
C ARG A 58 4.84 7.12 -15.84
N GLY A 59 4.57 6.18 -14.92
CA GLY A 59 3.50 5.19 -15.06
C GLY A 59 3.83 4.00 -15.96
N HIS A 60 5.09 3.80 -16.35
CA HIS A 60 5.51 2.62 -17.11
C HIS A 60 5.63 1.40 -16.19
N ARG A 61 4.74 0.41 -16.35
CA ARG A 61 4.64 -0.76 -15.46
C ARG A 61 5.98 -1.42 -15.14
N ALA A 62 6.75 -1.74 -16.17
CA ALA A 62 7.97 -2.50 -16.02
C ALA A 62 9.08 -1.69 -15.30
N SER A 63 9.13 -0.37 -15.54
CA SER A 63 10.01 0.54 -14.80
C SER A 63 9.58 0.70 -13.35
N SER A 64 8.26 0.77 -13.09
CA SER A 64 7.73 0.83 -11.72
C SER A 64 8.05 -0.44 -10.94
N ASP A 65 7.80 -1.61 -11.52
CA ASP A 65 8.10 -2.89 -10.85
C ASP A 65 9.59 -3.05 -10.58
N TRP A 66 10.44 -2.64 -11.53
CA TRP A 66 11.89 -2.59 -11.32
C TRP A 66 12.28 -1.64 -10.18
N ALA A 67 11.75 -0.41 -10.15
CA ALA A 67 12.09 0.58 -9.12
C ALA A 67 11.72 0.08 -7.72
N PHE A 68 10.52 -0.47 -7.52
CA PHE A 68 10.11 -1.06 -6.24
C PHE A 68 11.02 -2.20 -5.77
N ARG A 69 11.49 -3.05 -6.70
CA ARG A 69 12.44 -4.12 -6.38
C ARG A 69 13.79 -3.55 -5.95
N VAL A 70 14.33 -2.59 -6.71
CA VAL A 70 15.62 -1.98 -6.41
C VAL A 70 15.60 -1.24 -5.08
N VAL A 71 14.57 -0.44 -4.80
CA VAL A 71 14.41 0.23 -3.51
C VAL A 71 14.41 -0.78 -2.36
N LYS A 72 13.64 -1.85 -2.48
CA LYS A 72 13.53 -2.88 -1.45
C LYS A 72 14.85 -3.64 -1.22
N ASP A 73 15.55 -3.99 -2.30
CA ASP A 73 16.67 -4.93 -2.23
C ASP A 73 18.03 -4.23 -2.07
N ARG A 74 18.11 -2.91 -2.33
CA ARG A 74 19.38 -2.16 -2.36
C ARG A 74 19.42 -0.95 -1.43
N LEU A 75 18.32 -0.23 -1.24
CA LEU A 75 18.36 0.99 -0.42
C LEU A 75 18.23 0.67 1.06
N SER A 76 18.93 1.46 1.89
CA SER A 76 18.71 1.49 3.32
C SER A 76 17.37 2.16 3.65
N ASP A 77 16.80 1.84 4.81
CA ASP A 77 15.49 2.37 5.22
C ASP A 77 15.39 3.92 5.16
N PRO A 78 16.40 4.71 5.57
CA PRO A 78 16.35 6.17 5.46
C PRO A 78 16.25 6.70 4.02
N LEU A 79 16.78 5.97 3.03
CA LEU A 79 16.70 6.32 1.61
C LEU A 79 15.44 5.75 0.95
N ALA A 80 14.93 4.62 1.44
CA ALA A 80 13.72 3.98 0.94
C ALA A 80 12.44 4.64 1.47
N GLU A 81 12.42 5.17 2.69
CA GLU A 81 11.23 5.82 3.27
C GLU A 81 10.68 6.95 2.38
N PRO A 82 11.48 7.92 1.91
CA PRO A 82 10.97 9.02 1.08
C PRO A 82 10.32 8.53 -0.23
N PHE A 83 10.85 7.47 -0.83
CA PHE A 83 10.29 6.85 -2.04
C PHE A 83 8.90 6.23 -1.78
N TYR A 84 8.74 5.47 -0.69
CA TYR A 84 7.43 4.89 -0.38
C TYR A 84 6.44 5.95 0.09
N LYS A 85 6.89 6.93 0.86
CA LYS A 85 6.07 8.03 1.37
C LYS A 85 5.49 8.90 0.25
N SER A 86 6.30 9.25 -0.75
CA SER A 86 5.84 10.04 -1.91
C SER A 86 4.79 9.29 -2.72
N LEU A 87 5.01 7.99 -2.96
CA LEU A 87 4.14 7.18 -3.79
C LEU A 87 2.85 6.74 -3.08
N ALA A 88 2.83 6.64 -1.76
CA ALA A 88 1.68 6.18 -0.98
C ALA A 88 0.49 7.16 -0.96
N THR A 89 0.69 8.44 -1.29
CA THR A 89 -0.41 9.41 -1.42
C THR A 89 -1.12 9.22 -2.77
N ILE A 90 -2.45 9.34 -2.79
CA ILE A 90 -3.28 9.16 -3.99
C ILE A 90 -3.91 10.50 -4.37
N PRO A 91 -3.43 11.18 -5.43
CA PRO A 91 -4.09 12.37 -5.94
C PRO A 91 -5.54 12.09 -6.36
N GLU A 92 -6.41 13.09 -6.23
CA GLU A 92 -7.77 13.02 -6.77
C GLU A 92 -7.73 12.71 -8.27
N SER A 93 -8.70 11.93 -8.76
CA SER A 93 -8.77 11.50 -10.17
C SER A 93 -7.57 10.65 -10.67
N SER A 94 -6.83 10.00 -9.76
CA SER A 94 -5.76 9.07 -10.11
C SER A 94 -6.25 7.87 -10.94
N THR A 95 -5.47 7.49 -11.95
CA THR A 95 -5.68 6.26 -12.72
C THR A 95 -5.61 5.02 -11.83
N SER A 96 -6.26 3.91 -12.24
CA SER A 96 -6.18 2.64 -11.51
C SER A 96 -4.76 2.15 -11.30
N ARG A 97 -3.85 2.47 -12.24
CA ARG A 97 -2.42 2.14 -12.12
C ARG A 97 -1.76 2.96 -11.01
N ARG A 98 -2.01 4.27 -10.92
CA ARG A 98 -1.46 5.12 -9.85
C ARG A 98 -2.01 4.72 -8.48
N LYS A 99 -3.28 4.33 -8.40
CA LYS A 99 -3.91 3.76 -7.20
C LYS A 99 -3.22 2.47 -6.77
N ALA A 100 -2.93 1.55 -7.69
CA ALA A 100 -2.20 0.32 -7.40
C ALA A 100 -0.75 0.57 -6.90
N VAL A 101 -0.06 1.54 -7.50
CA VAL A 101 1.27 1.98 -7.04
C VAL A 101 1.21 2.52 -5.60
N ALA A 102 0.21 3.34 -5.28
CA ALA A 102 0.06 3.87 -3.93
C ALA A 102 -0.21 2.79 -2.89
N VAL A 103 -1.10 1.85 -3.19
CA VAL A 103 -1.36 0.71 -2.31
C VAL A 103 -0.08 -0.11 -2.09
N LYS A 104 0.67 -0.39 -3.16
CA LYS A 104 1.96 -1.12 -3.06
C LYS A 104 2.98 -0.37 -2.20
N ALA A 105 3.08 0.96 -2.35
CA ALA A 105 3.97 1.80 -1.55
C ALA A 105 3.53 1.86 -0.08
N PHE A 106 2.24 2.04 0.18
CA PHE A 106 1.68 2.11 1.52
C PHE A 106 1.88 0.80 2.29
N VAL A 107 1.64 -0.35 1.68
CA VAL A 107 1.88 -1.68 2.29
C VAL A 107 3.35 -1.85 2.68
N ARG A 108 4.29 -1.38 1.86
CA ARG A 108 5.72 -1.39 2.19
C ARG A 108 6.06 -0.42 3.31
N LEU A 109 5.43 0.76 3.31
CA LEU A 109 5.65 1.78 4.32
C LEU A 109 5.18 1.32 5.71
N ILE A 110 4.06 0.56 5.81
CA ILE A 110 3.62 -0.03 7.08
C ILE A 110 4.73 -0.84 7.74
N THR A 111 5.50 -1.62 6.97
CA THR A 111 6.60 -2.44 7.52
C THR A 111 7.88 -1.66 7.78
N LEU A 112 8.15 -0.62 6.98
CA LEU A 112 9.42 0.11 7.00
C LEU A 112 9.39 1.30 7.98
N SER A 113 8.30 2.08 7.95
CA SER A 113 8.09 3.27 8.77
C SER A 113 6.58 3.39 9.08
N PRO A 114 6.08 2.62 10.08
CA PRO A 114 4.67 2.60 10.43
C PRO A 114 4.12 4.00 10.70
N ASP A 115 4.85 4.83 11.44
CA ASP A 115 4.44 6.20 11.76
C ASP A 115 4.19 7.06 10.51
N ALA A 116 5.01 6.91 9.48
CA ALA A 116 4.83 7.59 8.20
C ALA A 116 3.57 7.08 7.47
N ALA A 117 3.31 5.77 7.49
CA ALA A 117 2.09 5.19 6.94
C ALA A 117 0.84 5.69 7.69
N TRP A 118 0.85 5.66 9.01
CA TRP A 118 -0.24 6.14 9.86
C TRP A 118 -0.49 7.64 9.69
N SER A 119 0.56 8.43 9.49
CA SER A 119 0.42 9.86 9.14
C SER A 119 -0.34 10.04 7.82
N ILE A 120 -0.03 9.27 6.78
CA ILE A 120 -0.74 9.33 5.49
C ILE A 120 -2.22 8.92 5.63
N LEU A 121 -2.50 7.88 6.41
CA LEU A 121 -3.87 7.41 6.65
C LEU A 121 -4.70 8.45 7.41
N ARG A 122 -4.15 9.03 8.49
CA ARG A 122 -4.84 10.05 9.31
C ARG A 122 -5.05 11.37 8.59
N ASN A 123 -4.17 11.71 7.65
CA ASN A 123 -4.29 12.91 6.83
C ASN A 123 -5.19 12.71 5.60
N ALA A 124 -5.60 11.48 5.30
CA ALA A 124 -6.57 11.23 4.24
C ALA A 124 -7.92 11.82 4.64
N LYS A 125 -8.59 12.50 3.70
CA LYS A 125 -9.94 13.04 3.93
C LYS A 125 -10.90 11.91 4.28
N ASP A 126 -11.77 12.14 5.27
CA ASP A 126 -12.80 11.19 5.67
C ASP A 126 -13.69 10.76 4.48
N ASP A 127 -13.90 9.46 4.35
CA ASP A 127 -14.63 8.77 3.27
C ASP A 127 -14.09 9.03 1.85
N SER A 128 -12.84 9.48 1.72
CA SER A 128 -12.20 9.64 0.42
C SER A 128 -11.80 8.30 -0.21
N ASP A 129 -11.69 8.29 -1.54
CA ASP A 129 -11.10 7.20 -2.32
C ASP A 129 -9.74 6.75 -1.74
N GLN A 130 -8.91 7.70 -1.29
CA GLN A 130 -7.63 7.38 -0.68
C GLN A 130 -7.84 6.59 0.61
N GLN A 131 -8.63 7.12 1.55
CA GLN A 131 -8.88 6.45 2.84
C GLN A 131 -9.43 5.03 2.62
N GLN A 132 -10.42 4.88 1.74
CA GLN A 132 -11.01 3.57 1.41
C GLN A 132 -9.98 2.58 0.83
N LEU A 133 -9.11 3.03 -0.07
CA LEU A 133 -8.06 2.17 -0.67
C LEU A 133 -6.99 1.75 0.35
N LEU A 134 -6.59 2.66 1.24
CA LEU A 134 -5.60 2.36 2.27
C LEU A 134 -6.16 1.40 3.31
N LEU A 135 -7.40 1.60 3.76
CA LEU A 135 -8.08 0.67 4.67
C LEU A 135 -8.27 -0.72 4.05
N LEU A 136 -8.64 -0.78 2.76
CA LEU A 136 -8.74 -2.04 2.03
C LEU A 136 -7.39 -2.77 1.96
N ALA A 137 -6.30 -2.03 1.77
CA ALA A 137 -4.95 -2.60 1.78
C ALA A 137 -4.59 -3.18 3.16
N MET A 138 -4.91 -2.47 4.24
CA MET A 138 -4.70 -2.93 5.62
C MET A 138 -5.47 -4.23 5.94
N LEU A 139 -6.67 -4.40 5.38
CA LEU A 139 -7.46 -5.63 5.57
C LEU A 139 -6.77 -6.88 5.03
N GLN A 140 -5.83 -6.74 4.09
CA GLN A 140 -5.06 -7.84 3.50
C GLN A 140 -3.80 -8.20 4.30
N ILE A 141 -3.39 -7.37 5.27
CA ILE A 141 -2.16 -7.54 6.03
C ILE A 141 -2.47 -8.16 7.39
N ALA A 142 -1.65 -9.09 7.86
CA ALA A 142 -1.72 -9.65 9.21
C ALA A 142 -0.67 -8.96 10.08
N ASP A 143 -1.04 -7.80 10.65
CA ASP A 143 -0.20 -6.99 11.53
C ASP A 143 -1.06 -6.49 12.70
N GLU A 144 -0.54 -6.55 13.92
CA GLU A 144 -1.28 -6.13 15.13
C GLU A 144 -1.35 -4.61 15.27
N GLY A 145 -0.31 -3.89 14.84
CA GLY A 145 -0.27 -2.42 14.83
C GLY A 145 -1.33 -1.80 13.93
N ILE A 146 -1.74 -2.50 12.87
CA ILE A 146 -2.89 -2.13 12.04
C ILE A 146 -4.18 -2.02 12.86
N VAL A 147 -4.42 -2.95 13.79
CA VAL A 147 -5.65 -2.94 14.61
C VAL A 147 -5.63 -1.74 15.55
N GLU A 148 -4.48 -1.50 16.19
CA GLU A 148 -4.31 -0.36 17.09
C GLU A 148 -4.54 0.95 16.35
N GLU A 149 -3.95 1.14 15.17
CA GLU A 149 -4.13 2.37 14.41
C GLU A 149 -5.56 2.53 13.90
N ALA A 150 -6.19 1.46 13.40
CA ALA A 150 -7.59 1.50 12.97
C ALA A 150 -8.53 1.91 14.11
N SER A 151 -8.24 1.52 15.35
CA SER A 151 -9.05 1.90 16.52
C SER A 151 -9.04 3.40 16.84
N LYS A 152 -8.03 4.14 16.34
CA LYS A 152 -7.89 5.59 16.54
C LYS A 152 -8.67 6.39 15.49
N LEU A 153 -9.12 5.75 14.41
CA LEU A 153 -9.90 6.42 13.37
C LEU A 153 -11.32 6.71 13.87
N ARG A 154 -11.77 7.94 13.64
CA ARG A 154 -13.13 8.34 13.97
C ARG A 154 -14.10 7.69 12.98
N ARG A 155 -15.12 7.02 13.52
CA ARG A 155 -16.26 6.52 12.74
C ARG A 155 -17.44 7.47 12.92
N ILE A 156 -17.96 8.03 11.82
CA ILE A 156 -19.02 9.06 11.87
C ILE A 156 -20.39 8.46 11.49
N GLY A 157 -20.42 7.35 10.73
CA GLY A 157 -21.64 6.65 10.37
C GLY A 157 -21.38 5.20 9.90
N LEU A 158 -22.03 4.82 8.81
CA LEU A 158 -21.94 3.51 8.17
C LEU A 158 -21.46 3.61 6.71
N ASN A 159 -20.58 4.58 6.44
CA ASN A 159 -19.96 4.65 5.11
C ASN A 159 -18.93 3.51 4.93
N LYS A 160 -18.38 3.38 3.72
CA LYS A 160 -17.47 2.27 3.39
C LYS A 160 -16.20 2.29 4.25
N SER A 161 -15.64 3.48 4.53
CA SER A 161 -14.47 3.62 5.40
C SER A 161 -14.77 3.20 6.84
N ASP A 162 -15.92 3.58 7.38
CA ASP A 162 -16.36 3.22 8.74
C ASP A 162 -16.50 1.70 8.87
N ILE A 163 -17.10 1.06 7.85
CA ILE A 163 -17.24 -0.39 7.81
C ILE A 163 -15.87 -1.08 7.74
N MET A 164 -14.97 -0.65 6.84
CA MET A 164 -13.63 -1.24 6.74
C MET A 164 -12.83 -1.06 8.04
N THR A 165 -12.98 0.09 8.70
CA THR A 165 -12.39 0.36 10.02
C THR A 165 -12.94 -0.61 11.07
N LEU A 166 -14.25 -0.82 11.12
CA LEU A 166 -14.87 -1.80 12.01
C LEU A 166 -14.34 -3.22 11.74
N LEU A 167 -14.19 -3.62 10.48
CA LEU A 167 -13.61 -4.94 10.14
C LEU A 167 -12.18 -5.08 10.65
N LEU A 168 -11.35 -4.03 10.55
CA LEU A 168 -9.98 -4.03 11.08
C LEU A 168 -9.97 -4.16 12.60
N VAL A 169 -10.75 -3.35 13.30
CA VAL A 169 -10.89 -3.42 14.77
C VAL A 169 -11.39 -4.80 15.18
N ALA A 170 -12.39 -5.32 14.46
CA ALA A 170 -12.97 -6.63 14.74
C ALA A 170 -12.03 -7.81 14.50
N ARG A 171 -10.85 -7.61 13.89
CA ARG A 171 -9.81 -8.66 13.79
C ARG A 171 -9.04 -8.85 15.10
N GLY A 172 -8.69 -7.77 15.79
CA GLY A 172 -7.85 -7.85 17.00
C GLY A 172 -8.59 -7.64 18.32
N SER A 173 -9.61 -6.77 18.38
CA SER A 173 -10.28 -6.43 19.64
C SER A 173 -11.14 -7.57 20.18
N SER A 174 -10.91 -7.97 21.44
CA SER A 174 -11.75 -8.93 22.17
C SER A 174 -11.89 -8.50 23.64
N PRO A 175 -13.11 -8.23 24.15
CA PRO A 175 -14.40 -8.21 23.45
C PRO A 175 -14.57 -6.97 22.54
N LEU A 176 -15.46 -7.06 21.54
CA LEU A 176 -15.96 -5.87 20.85
C LEU A 176 -17.01 -5.16 21.72
N GLN A 177 -17.16 -3.85 21.51
CA GLN A 177 -18.28 -3.11 22.08
C GLN A 177 -19.60 -3.63 21.49
N GLU A 178 -20.67 -3.61 22.29
CA GLU A 178 -21.98 -4.15 21.92
C GLU A 178 -22.52 -3.51 20.61
N ASN A 179 -22.40 -2.19 20.48
CA ASN A 179 -22.76 -1.46 19.26
C ASN A 179 -21.98 -1.95 18.04
N ASP A 180 -20.67 -2.19 18.18
CA ASP A 180 -19.83 -2.67 17.08
C ASP A 180 -20.18 -4.11 16.69
N GLN A 181 -20.58 -4.93 17.66
CA GLN A 181 -21.05 -6.28 17.41
C GLN A 181 -22.39 -6.29 16.68
N GLU A 182 -23.32 -5.40 17.03
CA GLU A 182 -24.59 -5.21 16.32
C GLU A 182 -24.34 -4.76 14.87
N TYR A 183 -23.52 -3.72 14.67
CA TYR A 183 -23.18 -3.24 13.32
C TYR A 183 -22.50 -4.32 12.48
N LEU A 184 -21.59 -5.10 13.06
CA LEU A 184 -20.94 -6.21 12.37
C LEU A 184 -21.96 -7.27 11.93
N GLY A 185 -22.99 -7.53 12.74
CA GLY A 185 -24.11 -8.41 12.38
C GLY A 185 -24.96 -7.87 11.22
N ILE A 186 -25.25 -6.57 11.22
CA ILE A 186 -25.99 -5.91 10.12
C ILE A 186 -25.20 -6.02 8.81
N ILE A 187 -23.88 -5.78 8.85
CA ILE A 187 -23.01 -5.90 7.67
C ILE A 187 -22.96 -7.35 7.19
N ALA A 188 -22.83 -8.31 8.10
CA ALA A 188 -22.85 -9.74 7.79
C ALA A 188 -24.14 -10.20 7.11
N ALA A 189 -25.27 -9.54 7.40
CA ALA A 189 -26.56 -9.79 6.77
C ALA A 189 -26.75 -9.07 5.40
N GLY A 190 -25.72 -8.38 4.89
CA GLY A 190 -25.77 -7.65 3.61
C GLY A 190 -26.22 -6.19 3.71
N GLY A 191 -26.35 -5.63 4.91
CA GLY A 191 -26.76 -4.23 5.10
C GLY A 191 -25.70 -3.19 4.72
N GLY A 192 -24.45 -3.62 4.51
CA GLY A 192 -23.29 -2.73 4.29
C GLY A 192 -23.07 -2.28 2.84
N HIS A 193 -23.79 -2.83 1.86
CA HIS A 193 -23.59 -2.56 0.42
C HIS A 193 -22.10 -2.68 0.00
N LEU A 194 -21.43 -3.72 0.50
CA LEU A 194 -20.01 -3.97 0.25
C LEU A 194 -19.82 -4.95 -0.90
N SER A 195 -18.55 -5.23 -1.24
CA SER A 195 -18.26 -6.39 -2.08
C SER A 195 -18.60 -7.69 -1.31
N PRO A 196 -19.04 -8.76 -2.01
CA PRO A 196 -19.35 -10.03 -1.36
C PRO A 196 -18.21 -10.61 -0.51
N ALA A 197 -16.96 -10.30 -0.88
CA ALA A 197 -15.78 -10.71 -0.14
C ALA A 197 -15.70 -10.05 1.25
N LEU A 198 -16.01 -8.75 1.35
CA LEU A 198 -16.00 -8.03 2.63
C LEU A 198 -17.20 -8.42 3.49
N GLU A 199 -18.36 -8.69 2.89
CA GLU A 199 -19.53 -9.22 3.62
C GLU A 199 -19.24 -10.60 4.21
N THR A 200 -18.57 -11.46 3.44
CA THR A 200 -18.11 -12.77 3.92
C THR A 200 -17.13 -12.62 5.08
N GLN A 201 -16.19 -11.67 4.99
CA GLN A 201 -15.26 -11.37 6.07
C GLN A 201 -15.99 -10.85 7.33
N ALA A 202 -16.99 -9.99 7.16
CA ALA A 202 -17.84 -9.50 8.25
C ALA A 202 -18.59 -10.65 8.94
N ALA A 203 -19.23 -11.52 8.17
CA ALA A 203 -19.94 -12.69 8.68
C ALA A 203 -19.02 -13.64 9.44
N TRP A 204 -17.83 -13.91 8.90
CA TRP A 204 -16.82 -14.72 9.58
C TRP A 204 -16.39 -14.11 10.91
N LEU A 205 -16.09 -12.80 10.94
CA LEU A 205 -15.72 -12.09 12.16
C LEU A 205 -16.87 -12.12 13.17
N TYR A 206 -18.12 -11.86 12.75
CA TYR A 206 -19.29 -11.92 13.62
C TYR A 206 -19.45 -13.30 14.29
N LEU A 207 -19.39 -14.38 13.50
CA LEU A 207 -19.47 -15.76 14.02
C LEU A 207 -18.33 -16.10 14.98
N LYS A 208 -17.10 -15.64 14.67
CA LYS A 208 -15.95 -15.81 15.54
C LYS A 208 -16.16 -15.10 16.88
N ARG A 209 -16.73 -13.90 16.87
CA ARG A 209 -17.00 -13.12 18.09
C ARG A 209 -18.13 -13.69 18.94
N LEU A 210 -19.10 -14.37 18.33
CA LEU A 210 -20.14 -15.12 19.02
C LEU A 210 -19.68 -16.50 19.56
N GLY A 211 -18.44 -16.92 19.29
CA GLY A 211 -17.98 -18.28 19.61
C GLY A 211 -18.70 -19.37 18.79
N LEU A 212 -19.30 -19.00 17.65
CA LEU A 212 -20.08 -19.89 16.79
C LEU A 212 -19.33 -20.32 15.53
N ALA A 213 -18.10 -19.85 15.32
CA ALA A 213 -17.31 -20.15 14.13
C ALA A 213 -17.14 -21.67 13.87
N GLU A 214 -16.78 -22.45 14.90
CA GLU A 214 -16.63 -23.91 14.79
C GLU A 214 -17.95 -24.61 14.44
N LYS A 215 -19.08 -24.15 15.01
CA LYS A 215 -20.42 -24.70 14.70
C LYS A 215 -20.82 -24.39 13.27
N ALA A 216 -20.55 -23.18 12.80
CA ALA A 216 -20.82 -22.78 11.43
C ALA A 216 -19.97 -23.58 10.42
N LEU A 217 -18.68 -23.79 10.71
CA LEU A 217 -17.82 -24.64 9.87
C LEU A 217 -18.31 -26.10 9.82
N ALA A 218 -18.74 -26.65 10.96
CA ALA A 218 -19.28 -28.00 11.03
C ALA A 218 -20.56 -28.18 10.19
N ALA A 219 -21.41 -27.15 10.11
CA ALA A 219 -22.65 -27.18 9.34
C ALA A 219 -22.46 -27.13 7.81
N VAL A 220 -21.29 -26.69 7.33
CA VAL A 220 -21.00 -26.48 5.89
C VAL A 220 -20.11 -27.61 5.31
N ARG A 221 -19.63 -28.55 6.13
CA ARG A 221 -18.89 -29.71 5.62
C ARG A 221 -19.81 -30.59 4.77
N PRO A 222 -19.48 -30.86 3.49
CA PRO A 222 -20.23 -31.84 2.71
C PRO A 222 -20.08 -33.22 3.36
N GLN A 223 -21.20 -33.95 3.45
CA GLN A 223 -21.20 -35.35 3.87
C GLN A 223 -20.46 -36.23 2.85
#